data_AF-A0A350IC45-F1
#
_entry.id   AF-A0A350IC45-F1
#
_cell.length_a   1.000
_cell.length_b   1.000
_cell.length_c   1.000
_cell.angle_alpha   90.00
_cell.angle_beta   90.00
_cell.angle_gamma   90.00
#
_symmetry.space_group_name_H-M   'P 1'
#
loop_
_entity.id
_entity.type
_entity.pdbx_description
1 polymer ?
#
loop_
_entity_poly.entity_id
_entity_poly.type
_entity_poly.pdbx_seq_one_letter_code
_entity_poly.pdbx_strand_id
1 'polypeptide(L)'
;MILCEKTSPMTGVKNIMSVNATPEQFALWQAGGALIQDAMPEATVDQREFLISGHTPADWASLFPPQNAAEQADMEESMGYVMDESFDHPADFDANEYEDEDLA
;
A
#
# COMPACT_ATOMS: atom_id res chain seq x y z
N MET A 1 -10.99 -17.73 -4.57
CA MET A 1 -11.36 -16.63 -5.48
C MET A 1 -12.77 -16.21 -5.17
N ILE A 2 -12.98 -14.92 -4.89
CA ILE A 2 -14.31 -14.31 -4.77
C ILE A 2 -14.54 -13.34 -5.92
N LEU A 3 -15.81 -13.12 -6.28
CA LEU A 3 -16.20 -12.12 -7.27
C LEU A 3 -16.92 -10.98 -6.53
N CYS A 4 -16.39 -9.75 -6.65
CA CYS A 4 -16.96 -8.60 -5.98
C CYS A 4 -17.39 -7.56 -7.01
N GLU A 5 -18.61 -7.02 -6.85
CA GLU A 5 -19.15 -5.93 -7.65
C GLU A 5 -19.16 -4.66 -6.78
N LYS A 6 -18.53 -3.59 -7.28
CA LYS A 6 -18.58 -2.26 -6.65
C LYS A 6 -18.76 -1.18 -7.70
N THR A 7 -19.58 -0.20 -7.38
CA THR A 7 -19.70 1.01 -8.18
C THR A 7 -18.48 1.88 -7.94
N SER A 8 -17.75 2.24 -9.00
CA SER A 8 -16.64 3.20 -8.92
C SER A 8 -17.15 4.52 -8.37
N PRO A 9 -16.57 5.04 -7.26
CA PRO A 9 -16.96 6.35 -6.73
C PRO A 9 -16.65 7.50 -7.69
N MET A 10 -15.72 7.31 -8.62
CA MET A 10 -15.28 8.34 -9.57
C MET A 10 -16.19 8.41 -10.80
N THR A 11 -16.48 7.26 -11.42
CA THR A 11 -17.23 7.22 -12.69
C THR A 11 -18.71 6.89 -12.51
N GLY A 12 -19.10 6.32 -11.36
CA GLY A 12 -20.44 5.78 -11.14
C GLY A 12 -20.72 4.47 -11.89
N VAL A 13 -19.72 3.91 -12.58
CA VAL A 13 -19.84 2.66 -13.33
C VAL A 13 -19.67 1.47 -12.39
N LYS A 14 -20.45 0.40 -12.61
CA LYS A 14 -20.29 -0.86 -11.89
C LYS A 14 -19.10 -1.64 -12.43
N ASN A 15 -18.11 -1.86 -11.57
CA ASN A 15 -16.95 -2.68 -11.85
C ASN A 15 -17.06 -4.02 -11.12
N ILE A 16 -16.59 -5.07 -11.78
CA ILE A 16 -16.55 -6.43 -11.22
C ILE A 16 -15.08 -6.88 -11.23
N MET A 17 -14.59 -7.30 -10.06
CA MET A 17 -13.22 -7.78 -9.91
C MET A 17 -13.18 -9.15 -9.23
N SER A 18 -12.31 -10.02 -9.73
CA SER A 18 -11.98 -11.28 -9.05
C SER A 18 -10.84 -11.03 -8.06
N VAL A 19 -11.07 -11.40 -6.79
CA VAL A 19 -10.11 -11.23 -5.70
C VAL A 19 -9.60 -12.59 -5.22
N ASN A 20 -8.28 -12.67 -5.05
CA ASN A 20 -7.57 -13.83 -4.51
C ASN A 20 -7.82 -13.98 -3.00
N ALA A 21 -9.06 -14.34 -2.63
CA ALA A 21 -9.47 -14.63 -1.27
C ALA A 21 -10.52 -15.75 -1.23
N THR A 22 -10.76 -16.31 -0.05
CA THR A 22 -11.89 -17.20 0.21
C THR A 22 -13.08 -16.43 0.79
N PRO A 23 -14.31 -16.96 0.68
CA PRO A 23 -15.49 -16.35 1.30
C PRO A 23 -15.35 -16.14 2.81
N GLU A 24 -14.68 -17.06 3.51
CA GLU A 24 -14.46 -17.01 4.96
C GLU A 24 -13.52 -15.86 5.33
N GLN A 25 -12.44 -15.66 4.56
CA GLN A 25 -11.52 -14.53 4.72
C GLN A 25 -12.23 -13.19 4.50
N PHE A 26 -13.08 -13.11 3.47
CA PHE A 26 -13.89 -11.92 3.20
C PHE A 26 -14.89 -11.65 4.33
N ALA A 27 -15.53 -12.69 4.87
CA ALA A 27 -16.46 -12.58 5.99
C ALA A 27 -15.76 -12.12 7.27
N LEU A 28 -14.54 -12.61 7.55
CA LEU A 28 -13.74 -12.19 8.70
C LEU A 28 -13.41 -10.70 8.66
N TRP A 29 -13.02 -10.19 7.49
CA TRP A 29 -12.79 -8.76 7.28
C TRP A 29 -14.09 -7.95 7.44
N GLN A 30 -15.20 -8.38 6.82
CA GLN A 30 -16.48 -7.68 6.91
C GLN A 30 -17.09 -7.67 8.31
N ALA A 31 -16.80 -8.68 9.13
CA ALA A 31 -17.19 -8.71 10.53
C ALA A 31 -16.35 -7.77 11.42
N GLY A 32 -15.29 -7.14 10.89
CA GLY A 32 -14.34 -6.33 11.64
C GLY A 32 -13.39 -7.15 12.51
N GLY A 33 -13.25 -8.46 12.24
CA GLY A 33 -12.44 -9.37 13.04
C GLY A 33 -10.94 -9.34 12.72
N ALA A 34 -10.55 -8.78 11.58
CA ALA A 34 -9.15 -8.63 11.16
C ALA A 34 -9.00 -7.47 10.16
N LEU A 35 -7.78 -6.91 10.08
CA LEU A 35 -7.45 -5.96 9.01
C LEU A 35 -7.43 -6.68 7.66
N ILE A 36 -7.64 -5.94 6.58
CA ILE A 36 -7.78 -6.52 5.25
C ILE A 36 -6.49 -7.24 4.80
N GLN A 37 -5.31 -6.75 5.21
CA GLN A 37 -4.03 -7.39 4.95
C GLN A 37 -3.85 -8.72 5.69
N ASP A 38 -4.43 -8.85 6.88
CA ASP A 38 -4.32 -10.06 7.69
C ASP A 38 -5.36 -11.10 7.27
N ALA A 39 -6.57 -10.64 6.93
CA ALA A 39 -7.65 -11.49 6.45
C ALA A 39 -7.37 -12.06 5.06
N MET A 40 -6.81 -11.26 4.15
CA MET A 40 -6.59 -11.60 2.74
C MET A 40 -5.15 -11.30 2.31
N PRO A 41 -4.15 -12.07 2.79
CA PRO A 41 -2.74 -11.81 2.50
C PRO A 41 -2.38 -12.07 1.02
N GLU A 42 -3.08 -13.00 0.37
CA GLU A 42 -2.88 -13.33 -1.05
C GLU A 42 -3.55 -12.33 -2.01
N ALA A 43 -4.36 -11.41 -1.49
CA ALA A 43 -4.95 -10.35 -2.30
C ALA A 43 -3.91 -9.26 -2.58
N THR A 44 -3.79 -8.89 -3.85
CA THR A 44 -2.92 -7.79 -4.28
C THR A 44 -3.36 -6.46 -3.67
N VAL A 45 -2.48 -5.46 -3.70
CA VAL A 45 -2.79 -4.09 -3.24
C VAL A 45 -4.04 -3.55 -3.96
N ASP A 46 -4.09 -3.67 -5.28
CA ASP A 46 -5.22 -3.20 -6.08
C ASP A 46 -6.54 -3.91 -5.74
N GLN A 47 -6.48 -5.22 -5.49
CA GLN A 47 -7.66 -5.98 -5.07
C GLN A 47 -8.17 -5.52 -3.70
N ARG A 48 -7.27 -5.25 -2.76
CA ARG A 48 -7.63 -4.74 -1.42
C ARG A 48 -8.22 -3.34 -1.52
N GLU A 49 -7.61 -2.45 -2.29
CA GLU A 49 -8.13 -1.11 -2.57
C GLU A 49 -9.52 -1.16 -3.20
N PHE A 50 -9.71 -2.03 -4.20
CA PHE A 50 -11.01 -2.24 -4.80
C PHE A 50 -12.05 -2.65 -3.76
N LEU A 51 -11.73 -3.61 -2.88
CA LEU A 51 -12.64 -4.03 -1.81
C LEU A 51 -12.95 -2.91 -0.81
N ILE A 52 -11.98 -2.07 -0.45
CA ILE A 52 -12.17 -0.95 0.49
C ILE A 52 -12.99 0.17 -0.16
N SER A 53 -12.45 0.79 -1.20
CA SER A 53 -12.97 2.05 -1.75
C SER A 53 -13.84 1.86 -2.99
N GLY A 54 -13.64 0.78 -3.75
CA GLY A 54 -14.27 0.57 -5.06
C GLY A 54 -13.53 1.25 -6.22
N HIS A 55 -12.38 1.88 -5.96
CA HIS A 55 -11.50 2.38 -7.02
C HIS A 55 -10.77 1.23 -7.69
N THR A 56 -10.67 1.32 -9.01
CA THR A 56 -9.84 0.45 -9.83
C THR A 56 -8.51 1.15 -10.15
N PRO A 57 -7.48 0.41 -10.59
CA PRO A 57 -6.24 1.03 -11.08
C PRO A 57 -6.47 2.05 -12.20
N ALA A 58 -7.49 1.83 -13.04
CA ALA A 58 -7.87 2.76 -14.10
C ALA A 58 -8.47 4.06 -13.55
N ASP A 59 -9.23 4.01 -12.44
CA ASP A 59 -9.73 5.20 -11.78
C ASP A 59 -8.55 6.04 -11.25
N TRP A 60 -7.56 5.40 -10.63
CA TRP A 60 -6.34 6.09 -10.16
C TRP A 60 -5.50 6.66 -11.29
N ALA A 61 -5.29 5.91 -12.37
CA ALA A 61 -4.59 6.40 -13.56
C ALA A 61 -5.30 7.58 -14.24
N SER A 62 -6.62 7.67 -14.10
CA SER A 62 -7.41 8.81 -14.59
C SER A 62 -7.30 10.04 -13.70
N LEU A 63 -7.20 9.84 -12.38
CA LEU A 63 -7.01 10.93 -11.40
C LEU A 63 -5.57 11.47 -11.42
N PHE A 64 -4.61 10.58 -11.61
CA PHE A 64 -3.18 10.88 -11.65
C PHE A 64 -2.59 10.38 -12.97
N PRO A 65 -2.97 11.00 -14.10
CA PRO A 65 -2.40 10.62 -15.38
C PRO A 65 -0.89 10.90 -15.37
N PRO A 66 -0.06 10.03 -15.97
CA PRO A 66 1.36 10.32 -16.16
C PRO A 66 1.51 11.66 -16.89
N GLN A 67 2.13 12.66 -16.25
CA GLN A 67 2.28 14.01 -16.81
C GLN A 67 3.14 14.00 -18.08
N ASN A 68 4.07 13.05 -18.20
CA ASN A 68 4.54 12.44 -19.44
C ASN A 68 5.37 11.18 -19.09
N ALA A 69 5.56 10.28 -20.05
CA ALA A 69 6.32 9.04 -19.84
C ALA A 69 7.82 9.26 -19.54
N ALA A 70 8.34 10.47 -19.75
CA ALA A 70 9.73 10.84 -19.46
C ALA A 70 9.92 11.27 -17.99
N GLU A 71 8.92 11.91 -17.38
CA GLU A 71 8.95 12.37 -15.98
C GLU A 71 8.79 11.23 -14.97
N GLN A 72 8.12 10.13 -15.32
CA GLN A 72 8.09 8.95 -14.44
C GLN A 72 9.47 8.28 -14.32
N ALA A 73 10.27 8.27 -15.40
CA ALA A 73 11.65 7.81 -15.34
C ALA A 73 12.54 8.75 -14.52
N ASP A 74 12.31 10.08 -14.61
CA ASP A 74 13.05 11.10 -13.88
C ASP A 74 12.64 11.19 -12.38
N MET A 75 11.42 10.77 -12.02
CA MET A 75 11.00 10.63 -10.61
C MET A 75 11.54 9.36 -9.94
N GLU A 76 11.73 8.24 -10.66
CA GLU A 76 12.45 7.08 -10.11
C GLU A 76 13.96 7.35 -9.99
N GLU A 77 14.52 8.20 -10.85
CA GLU A 77 15.91 8.64 -10.77
C GLU A 77 16.14 9.71 -9.68
N SER A 78 15.19 10.63 -9.46
CA SER A 78 15.28 11.67 -8.41
C SER A 78 14.72 11.25 -7.04
N MET A 79 13.84 10.25 -6.98
CA MET A 79 13.57 9.45 -5.77
C MET A 79 14.56 8.29 -5.70
N GLY A 80 15.80 8.53 -6.17
CA GLY A 80 16.96 7.80 -5.71
C GLY A 80 16.88 7.74 -4.20
N TYR A 81 16.52 6.56 -3.70
CA TYR A 81 16.90 6.14 -2.38
C TYR A 81 18.42 6.16 -2.43
N VAL A 82 19.00 7.33 -2.19
CA VAL A 82 20.34 7.41 -1.64
C VAL A 82 20.13 6.66 -0.33
N MET A 83 20.50 5.38 -0.33
CA MET A 83 21.16 4.82 0.83
C MET A 83 22.32 5.77 1.09
N ASP A 84 22.01 6.88 1.74
CA ASP A 84 23.00 7.58 2.50
C ASP A 84 23.42 6.54 3.53
N GLU A 85 24.57 5.92 3.30
CA GLU A 85 25.20 4.99 4.23
C GLU A 85 25.55 5.66 5.56
N SER A 86 25.11 6.91 5.79
CA SER A 86 25.11 7.60 7.09
C SER A 86 23.75 7.72 7.77
N PHE A 87 22.67 7.13 7.24
CA PHE A 87 21.51 6.85 8.07
C PHE A 87 21.83 5.60 8.90
N ASP A 88 22.24 5.82 10.16
CA ASP A 88 22.50 4.76 11.13
C ASP A 88 21.40 3.69 11.02
N HIS A 89 21.82 2.49 10.62
CA HIS A 89 20.93 1.35 10.65
C HIS A 89 20.46 1.20 12.10
N PRO A 90 19.21 0.84 12.39
CA PRO A 90 18.77 0.60 13.78
C PRO A 90 19.53 -0.55 14.49
N ALA A 91 20.50 -1.17 13.83
CA ALA A 91 21.44 -2.13 14.40
C ALA A 91 22.81 -1.52 14.75
N ASP A 92 23.11 -0.33 14.24
CA ASP A 92 24.31 0.47 14.57
C ASP A 92 24.04 1.47 15.71
N PHE A 93 22.78 1.60 16.16
CA PHE A 93 22.43 2.28 17.41
C PHE A 93 22.98 1.47 18.60
N ASP A 94 24.21 1.76 19.02
CA ASP A 94 24.75 1.27 20.28
C ASP A 94 24.13 2.04 21.43
N ALA A 95 23.14 1.42 22.09
CA ALA A 95 22.49 1.98 23.27
C ALA A 95 23.44 2.19 24.47
N ASN A 96 24.70 1.74 24.40
CA ASN A 96 25.71 1.97 25.44
C ASN A 96 26.61 3.19 25.19
N GLU A 97 26.44 3.95 24.10
CA GLU A 97 27.27 5.15 23.84
C GLU A 97 26.78 6.40 24.60
N TYR A 98 25.64 6.30 25.29
CA TYR A 98 25.14 7.33 26.21
C TYR A 98 25.22 6.88 27.67
N GLU A 99 26.41 6.53 28.16
CA GLU A 99 26.69 6.58 29.59
C GLU A 99 27.93 7.47 29.84
N ASP A 100 27.71 8.47 30.70
CA ASP A 100 28.68 9.40 31.30
C ASP A 100 29.38 10.35 30.31
N GLU A 101 28.97 11.61 30.21
CA GLU A 101 29.56 12.68 31.03
C GLU A 101 28.60 13.89 31.10
N ASP A 102 27.82 13.99 32.17
CA ASP A 102 27.37 15.30 32.69
C ASP A 102 27.08 15.20 34.20
N LEU A 103 28.06 14.64 34.92
CA LEU A 103 28.29 14.93 36.33
C LEU A 103 29.43 15.95 36.43
N ALA A 104 29.07 17.23 36.44
CA ALA A 104 29.82 18.29 37.11
C ALA A 104 28.88 19.43 37.56
#